data_AF-A0A662ZJI1-F1
#
_entry.id   AF-A0A662ZJI1-F1
#
_cell.length_a   1.000
_cell.length_b   1.000
_cell.length_c   1.000
_cell.angle_alpha   90.00
_cell.angle_beta   90.00
_cell.angle_gamma   90.00
#
_symmetry.space_group_name_H-M   'P 1'
#
loop_
_entity.id
_entity.type
_entity.pdbx_description
1 polymer ?
#
loop_
_entity_poly.entity_id
_entity_poly.type
_entity_poly.pdbx_seq_one_letter_code
_entity_poly.pdbx_strand_id
1 'polypeptide(L)'
;MSSWHTRIAYSAAGRIAMTSLWDSTEDENSDGISITHFKHKVIRELKAFCEMEEEIKFFSDHEEDFIKDIADEIYRIYLNTGYFYHKNYVIYPAPDRFTTYEQITLVRGSALQESINMSGLGFYTLSLNNKNKYFQVGSICEMFNISSLNLEQIWHKIISRYEPLTHMSLDNMEYLSLSPNYSCYWSSVPEKINNISLLRNKQCENRCYYLCKSSSECVLYCKLPDFLVQNREYLRIANCLLNESQNLPSSKYKEDGDIVYLYICYLYPPSILNFIKLYSWPYMKISNDFERIVNKEIFELIKSVLKPLGYSFTKIKE
;
A
#
# COMPACT_ATOMS: atom_id res chain seq x y z
N MET A 1 -16.35 -0.28 -6.96
CA MET A 1 -16.81 1.03 -6.44
C MET A 1 -16.88 2.09 -7.55
N SER A 2 -17.47 1.74 -8.69
CA SER A 2 -17.66 2.66 -9.83
C SER A 2 -18.66 3.78 -9.50
N SER A 3 -19.69 3.52 -8.69
CA SER A 3 -20.62 4.54 -8.19
C SER A 3 -20.02 5.37 -7.06
N TRP A 4 -20.38 6.66 -7.01
CA TRP A 4 -20.01 7.58 -5.95
C TRP A 4 -20.68 7.23 -4.61
N HIS A 5 -21.89 6.67 -4.61
CA HIS A 5 -22.56 6.18 -3.40
C HIS A 5 -21.74 5.09 -2.71
N THR A 6 -21.23 4.12 -3.48
CA THR A 6 -20.37 3.03 -2.96
C THR A 6 -19.08 3.58 -2.34
N ARG A 7 -18.47 4.62 -2.96
CA ARG A 7 -17.26 5.27 -2.44
C ARG A 7 -17.52 6.00 -1.12
N ILE A 8 -18.66 6.68 -1.01
CA ILE A 8 -19.06 7.34 0.25
C ILE A 8 -19.27 6.29 1.34
N ALA A 9 -20.04 5.24 1.09
CA ALA A 9 -20.26 4.17 2.06
C ALA A 9 -18.96 3.52 2.54
N TYR A 10 -18.01 3.24 1.63
CA TYR A 10 -16.70 2.71 2.00
C TYR A 10 -15.93 3.64 2.94
N SER A 11 -15.86 4.93 2.58
CA SER A 11 -15.14 5.95 3.35
C SER A 11 -15.79 6.16 4.73
N ALA A 12 -17.12 6.25 4.75
CA ALA A 12 -17.91 6.44 5.94
C ALA A 12 -17.81 5.24 6.88
N ALA A 13 -17.94 4.00 6.38
CA ALA A 13 -17.77 2.79 7.18
C ALA A 13 -16.36 2.73 7.81
N GLY A 14 -15.33 3.06 7.04
CA GLY A 14 -13.96 3.16 7.55
C GLY A 14 -13.81 4.20 8.66
N ARG A 15 -14.38 5.39 8.50
CA ARG A 15 -14.32 6.46 9.51
C ARG A 15 -15.14 6.13 10.76
N ILE A 16 -16.34 5.57 10.61
CA ILE A 16 -17.19 5.15 11.73
C ILE A 16 -16.55 3.97 12.47
N ALA A 17 -15.89 3.05 11.77
CA ALA A 17 -15.18 1.96 12.44
C ALA A 17 -14.03 2.45 13.34
N MET A 18 -13.33 3.54 12.97
CA MET A 18 -12.28 4.14 13.83
C MET A 18 -12.81 4.53 15.21
N THR A 19 -14.10 4.84 15.33
CA THR A 19 -14.72 5.16 16.63
C THR A 19 -14.70 4.01 17.60
N SER A 20 -14.65 2.77 17.10
CA SER A 20 -14.60 1.58 17.95
C SER A 20 -13.39 1.56 18.87
N LEU A 21 -12.31 2.28 18.51
CA LEU A 21 -11.11 2.40 19.33
C LEU A 21 -11.37 3.02 20.72
N TRP A 22 -12.50 3.70 20.88
CA TRP A 22 -12.94 4.33 22.12
C TRP A 22 -14.22 3.71 22.69
N ASP A 23 -14.69 2.59 22.12
CA ASP A 23 -15.82 1.87 22.71
C ASP A 23 -15.36 1.28 24.05
N SER A 24 -16.15 1.47 25.12
CA SER A 24 -15.87 0.85 26.41
C SER A 24 -16.04 -0.66 26.29
N THR A 25 -15.02 -1.44 26.61
CA THR A 25 -15.17 -2.89 26.75
C THR A 25 -15.86 -3.20 28.07
N GLU A 26 -16.85 -4.09 28.06
CA GLU A 26 -17.53 -4.55 29.29
C GLU A 26 -16.56 -5.23 30.27
N ASP A 27 -15.45 -5.77 29.77
CA ASP A 27 -14.34 -6.28 30.57
C ASP A 27 -13.44 -5.12 31.02
N GLU A 28 -13.49 -4.77 32.31
CA GLU A 28 -12.60 -3.79 32.96
C GLU A 28 -11.10 -4.17 32.86
N ASN A 29 -10.79 -5.43 32.51
CA ASN A 29 -9.43 -5.95 32.33
C ASN A 29 -8.97 -6.00 30.85
N SER A 30 -9.80 -5.55 29.92
CA SER A 30 -9.48 -5.52 28.50
C SER A 30 -8.74 -4.23 28.16
N ASP A 31 -7.41 -4.30 28.06
CA ASP A 31 -6.56 -3.12 27.79
C ASP A 31 -6.78 -2.48 26.40
N GLY A 32 -7.52 -3.10 25.47
CA GLY A 32 -7.76 -2.53 24.14
C GLY A 32 -8.89 -3.21 23.36
N ILE A 33 -9.06 -2.82 22.09
CA ILE A 33 -10.20 -3.26 21.27
C ILE A 33 -9.85 -4.49 20.44
N SER A 34 -10.72 -5.51 20.46
CA SER A 34 -10.48 -6.70 19.63
C SER A 34 -10.53 -6.36 18.13
N ILE A 35 -9.64 -6.97 17.34
CA ILE A 35 -9.63 -6.82 15.87
C ILE A 35 -10.99 -7.22 15.29
N THR A 36 -11.62 -8.25 15.86
CA THR A 36 -12.94 -8.73 15.45
C THR A 36 -14.02 -7.68 15.68
N HIS A 37 -14.00 -6.97 16.82
CA HIS A 37 -14.95 -5.88 17.09
C HIS A 37 -14.85 -4.76 16.05
N PHE A 38 -13.63 -4.32 15.73
CA PHE A 38 -13.40 -3.31 14.69
C PHE A 38 -13.98 -3.76 13.34
N LYS A 39 -13.67 -4.99 12.91
CA LYS A 39 -14.16 -5.54 11.64
C LYS A 39 -15.68 -5.71 11.61
N HIS A 40 -16.28 -6.17 12.71
CA HIS A 40 -17.74 -6.25 12.83
C HIS A 40 -18.41 -4.89 12.73
N LYS A 41 -17.79 -3.83 13.27
CA LYS A 41 -18.30 -2.46 13.10
C LYS A 41 -18.32 -2.06 11.63
N VAL A 42 -17.22 -2.27 10.88
CA VAL A 42 -17.20 -2.04 9.43
C VAL A 42 -18.32 -2.79 8.71
N ILE A 43 -18.47 -4.09 8.98
CA ILE A 43 -19.50 -4.94 8.35
C ILE A 43 -20.90 -4.41 8.63
N ARG A 44 -21.18 -4.05 9.89
CA ARG A 44 -22.48 -3.51 10.30
C ARG A 44 -22.82 -2.21 9.58
N GLU A 45 -21.88 -1.26 9.54
CA GLU A 45 -22.12 0.02 8.87
C GLU A 45 -22.34 -0.14 7.36
N LEU A 46 -21.55 -1.01 6.70
CA LEU A 46 -21.75 -1.30 5.28
C LEU A 46 -23.12 -1.93 5.01
N LYS A 47 -23.54 -2.90 5.83
CA LYS A 47 -24.89 -3.52 5.71
C LYS A 47 -25.99 -2.48 5.88
N ALA A 48 -25.86 -1.58 6.86
CA ALA A 48 -26.82 -0.49 7.06
C ALA A 48 -26.91 0.43 5.83
N PHE A 49 -25.77 0.78 5.21
CA PHE A 49 -25.78 1.57 3.97
C PHE A 49 -26.44 0.84 2.79
N CYS A 50 -26.28 -0.48 2.68
CA CYS A 50 -26.96 -1.29 1.65
C CYS A 50 -28.50 -1.29 1.81
N GLU A 51 -29.00 -1.17 3.04
CA GLU A 51 -30.44 -1.08 3.32
C GLU A 51 -31.02 0.29 2.94
N MET A 52 -30.19 1.33 2.91
CA MET A 52 -30.61 2.71 2.63
C MET A 52 -30.63 3.06 1.15
N GLU A 53 -29.72 2.51 0.34
CA GLU A 53 -29.53 2.92 -1.05
C GLU A 53 -29.22 1.73 -1.96
N GLU A 54 -29.93 1.65 -3.09
CA GLU A 54 -29.86 0.50 -3.99
C GLU A 54 -28.49 0.39 -4.69
N GLU A 55 -27.87 1.51 -5.06
CA GLU A 55 -26.52 1.51 -5.64
C GLU A 55 -25.43 0.99 -4.69
N ILE A 56 -25.73 0.90 -3.38
CA ILE A 56 -24.80 0.42 -2.35
C ILE A 56 -24.98 -1.09 -2.11
N LYS A 57 -26.09 -1.69 -2.57
CA LYS A 57 -26.29 -3.15 -2.56
C LYS A 57 -25.20 -3.93 -3.29
N PHE A 58 -24.38 -3.24 -4.09
CA PHE A 58 -23.09 -3.77 -4.56
C PHE A 58 -22.32 -4.53 -3.47
N PHE A 59 -22.33 -4.09 -2.21
CA PHE A 59 -21.65 -4.82 -1.14
C PHE A 59 -22.37 -6.10 -0.70
N SER A 60 -23.70 -6.14 -0.75
CA SER A 60 -24.55 -7.28 -0.34
C SER A 60 -24.86 -8.27 -1.46
N ASP A 61 -24.74 -7.88 -2.73
CA ASP A 61 -25.07 -8.71 -3.91
C ASP A 61 -23.95 -9.69 -4.26
N HIS A 62 -22.80 -9.57 -3.60
CA HIS A 62 -21.69 -10.53 -3.67
C HIS A 62 -21.81 -11.57 -2.56
N GLU A 63 -21.03 -12.65 -2.65
CA GLU A 63 -20.96 -13.68 -1.61
C GLU A 63 -20.69 -13.06 -0.23
N GLU A 64 -21.24 -13.65 0.85
CA GLU A 64 -21.16 -13.11 2.22
C GLU A 64 -19.71 -12.80 2.67
N ASP A 65 -18.73 -13.48 2.08
CA ASP A 65 -17.31 -13.28 2.33
C ASP A 65 -16.76 -11.96 1.73
N PHE A 66 -17.43 -11.35 0.76
CA PHE A 66 -17.00 -10.09 0.14
C PHE A 66 -16.99 -8.92 1.13
N ILE A 67 -18.04 -8.74 1.94
CA ILE A 67 -18.06 -7.67 2.96
C ILE A 67 -16.99 -7.93 4.03
N LYS A 68 -16.73 -9.21 4.38
CA LYS A 68 -15.64 -9.56 5.31
C LYS A 68 -14.28 -9.20 4.72
N ASP A 69 -14.06 -9.46 3.43
CA ASP A 69 -12.84 -9.06 2.72
C ASP A 69 -12.64 -7.54 2.71
N ILE A 70 -13.71 -6.74 2.62
CA ILE A 70 -13.65 -5.28 2.77
C ILE A 70 -13.18 -4.90 4.16
N ALA A 71 -13.81 -5.48 5.20
CA ALA A 71 -13.45 -5.19 6.58
C ALA A 71 -11.99 -5.57 6.86
N ASP A 72 -11.53 -6.69 6.31
CA ASP A 72 -10.13 -7.12 6.37
C ASP A 72 -9.18 -6.19 5.61
N GLU A 73 -9.57 -5.68 4.43
CA GLU A 73 -8.76 -4.69 3.71
C GLU A 73 -8.69 -3.37 4.48
N ILE A 74 -9.82 -2.82 4.94
CA ILE A 74 -9.87 -1.57 5.72
C ILE A 74 -8.99 -1.69 6.97
N TYR A 75 -9.13 -2.79 7.71
CA TYR A 75 -8.30 -3.07 8.88
C TYR A 75 -6.80 -3.08 8.52
N ARG A 76 -6.42 -3.83 7.48
CA ARG A 76 -5.01 -3.94 7.04
C ARG A 76 -4.45 -2.60 6.57
N ILE A 77 -5.23 -1.79 5.85
CA ILE A 77 -4.80 -0.47 5.38
C ILE A 77 -4.50 0.43 6.58
N TYR A 78 -5.41 0.54 7.54
CA TYR A 78 -5.19 1.36 8.73
C TYR A 78 -4.03 0.86 9.59
N LEU A 79 -3.91 -0.46 9.77
CA LEU A 79 -2.78 -1.06 10.47
C LEU A 79 -1.44 -0.70 9.81
N ASN A 80 -1.33 -0.94 8.50
CA ASN A 80 -0.09 -0.74 7.75
C ASN A 80 0.26 0.75 7.51
N THR A 81 -0.66 1.66 7.77
CA THR A 81 -0.47 3.12 7.65
C THR A 81 -0.38 3.82 9.02
N GLY A 82 -0.37 3.04 10.11
CA GLY A 82 -0.10 3.51 11.45
C GLY A 82 -1.27 4.23 12.13
N TYR A 83 -2.51 3.95 11.72
CA TYR A 83 -3.71 4.44 12.43
C TYR A 83 -3.96 3.68 13.74
N PHE A 84 -3.36 2.49 13.90
CA PHE A 84 -3.44 1.69 15.12
C PHE A 84 -2.04 1.32 15.63
N TYR A 85 -1.92 1.17 16.94
CA TYR A 85 -0.99 0.20 17.51
C TYR A 85 -1.69 -1.15 17.66
N HIS A 86 -0.93 -2.24 17.69
CA HIS A 86 -1.50 -3.56 17.84
C HIS A 86 -0.65 -4.46 18.74
N LYS A 87 -1.34 -5.37 19.41
CA LYS A 87 -0.81 -6.58 20.07
C LYS A 87 -1.60 -7.76 19.51
N ASN A 88 -1.25 -8.99 19.88
CA ASN A 88 -2.03 -10.18 19.51
C ASN A 88 -3.53 -9.94 19.75
N TYR A 89 -4.31 -10.00 18.67
CA TYR A 89 -5.77 -9.89 18.63
C TYR A 89 -6.38 -8.54 19.04
N VAL A 90 -5.58 -7.54 19.42
CA VAL A 90 -6.07 -6.27 20.01
C VAL A 90 -5.40 -5.06 19.35
N ILE A 91 -6.17 -3.98 19.16
CA ILE A 91 -5.72 -2.69 18.62
C ILE A 91 -5.98 -1.53 19.60
N TYR A 92 -5.15 -0.49 19.44
CA TYR A 92 -5.16 0.73 20.26
C TYR A 92 -5.09 1.96 19.34
N PRO A 93 -5.68 3.10 19.75
CA PRO A 93 -5.54 4.34 19.00
C PRO A 93 -4.09 4.79 18.93
N ALA A 94 -3.66 5.19 17.73
CA ALA A 94 -2.38 5.87 17.54
C ALA A 94 -2.54 7.39 17.78
N PRO A 95 -1.50 8.11 18.23
CA PRO A 95 -1.54 9.56 18.37
C PRO A 95 -1.79 10.24 17.04
N ASP A 96 -2.61 11.29 17.09
CA ASP A 96 -2.95 12.12 15.93
C ASP A 96 -1.68 12.78 15.34
N ARG A 97 -1.45 12.56 14.05
CA ARG A 97 -0.31 13.13 13.30
C ARG A 97 -0.80 13.90 12.09
N PHE A 98 -0.02 14.90 11.67
CA PHE A 98 -0.26 15.60 10.41
C PHE A 98 1.03 15.93 9.67
N THR A 99 0.91 16.10 8.37
CA THR A 99 1.95 16.67 7.50
C THR A 99 1.30 17.50 6.42
N THR A 100 1.85 18.68 6.16
CA THR A 100 1.35 19.58 5.12
C THR A 100 2.28 19.52 3.91
N TYR A 101 1.70 19.39 2.72
CA TYR A 101 2.39 19.58 1.46
C TYR A 101 1.61 20.60 0.64
N GLU A 102 2.24 21.74 0.37
CA GLU A 102 1.58 22.92 -0.23
C GLU A 102 0.31 23.32 0.55
N GLN A 103 -0.86 23.20 -0.06
CA GLN A 103 -2.14 23.57 0.55
C GLN A 103 -2.91 22.37 1.14
N ILE A 104 -2.42 21.14 0.93
CA ILE A 104 -3.07 19.92 1.39
C ILE A 104 -2.38 19.47 2.66
N THR A 105 -3.15 19.26 3.72
CA THR A 105 -2.66 18.61 4.93
C THR A 105 -3.26 17.23 5.08
N LEU A 106 -2.37 16.23 5.09
CA LEU A 106 -2.73 14.86 5.42
C LEU A 106 -2.77 14.70 6.94
N VAL A 107 -3.77 13.97 7.42
CA VAL A 107 -4.04 13.79 8.84
C VAL A 107 -4.24 12.30 9.12
N ARG A 108 -3.57 11.80 10.16
CA ARG A 108 -3.72 10.44 10.67
C ARG A 108 -4.31 10.53 12.07
N GLY A 109 -5.58 10.14 12.18
CA GLY A 109 -6.40 10.32 13.38
C GLY A 109 -7.09 11.68 13.39
N SER A 110 -8.35 11.73 13.82
CA SER A 110 -9.11 12.97 14.01
C SER A 110 -10.26 12.70 14.97
N ALA A 111 -10.76 13.74 15.64
CA ALA A 111 -11.99 13.57 16.41
C ALA A 111 -13.18 13.41 15.45
N LEU A 112 -14.19 12.64 15.87
CA LEU A 112 -15.36 12.38 15.04
C LEU A 112 -16.11 13.62 14.59
N GLN A 113 -16.20 14.58 15.50
CA GLN A 113 -16.97 15.82 15.35
C GLN A 113 -16.29 16.82 14.41
N GLU A 114 -15.04 16.57 14.01
CA GLU A 114 -14.31 17.47 13.12
C GLU A 114 -14.76 17.26 11.67
N SER A 115 -15.11 18.37 11.01
CA SER A 115 -15.30 18.35 9.56
C SER A 115 -13.93 18.14 8.90
N ILE A 116 -13.74 16.98 8.28
CA ILE A 116 -12.50 16.59 7.63
C ILE A 116 -12.82 15.92 6.29
N ASN A 117 -12.02 16.20 5.27
CA ASN A 117 -12.20 15.62 3.95
C ASN A 117 -11.62 14.21 3.93
N MET A 118 -12.16 13.37 3.03
CA MET A 118 -11.70 12.00 2.85
C MET A 118 -11.51 11.66 1.38
N SER A 119 -10.43 10.95 1.09
CA SER A 119 -10.27 10.20 -0.16
C SER A 119 -9.89 8.78 0.19
N GLY A 120 -10.65 7.78 -0.27
CA GLY A 120 -10.56 6.44 0.27
C GLY A 120 -10.87 6.41 1.77
N LEU A 121 -9.93 5.93 2.56
CA LEU A 121 -9.96 5.90 4.02
C LEU A 121 -9.11 7.02 4.64
N GLY A 122 -8.29 7.71 3.85
CA GLY A 122 -7.34 8.71 4.30
C GLY A 122 -8.00 10.06 4.56
N PHE A 123 -7.58 10.71 5.65
CA PHE A 123 -8.10 12.02 6.03
C PHE A 123 -7.19 13.13 5.52
N TYR A 124 -7.79 14.24 5.10
CA TYR A 124 -7.08 15.44 4.72
C TYR A 124 -7.90 16.71 4.94
N THR A 125 -7.23 17.86 4.92
CA THR A 125 -7.87 19.17 4.94
C THR A 125 -7.08 20.18 4.11
N LEU A 126 -7.78 21.17 3.57
CA LEU A 126 -7.20 22.32 2.85
C LEU A 126 -6.83 23.47 3.81
N SER A 127 -7.34 23.45 5.04
CA SER A 127 -6.96 24.39 6.10
C SER A 127 -7.02 23.73 7.47
N LEU A 128 -5.91 23.78 8.21
CA LEU A 128 -5.87 23.34 9.60
C LEU A 128 -6.12 24.54 10.51
N ASN A 129 -7.38 24.70 10.91
CA ASN A 129 -7.69 25.47 12.10
C ASN A 129 -7.19 24.65 13.30
N ASN A 130 -6.33 25.23 14.16
CA ASN A 130 -5.72 24.59 15.34
C ASN A 130 -4.66 23.50 15.10
N LYS A 131 -3.51 23.89 14.51
CA LYS A 131 -2.32 23.02 14.39
C LYS A 131 -1.82 22.43 15.71
N ASN A 132 -2.11 23.06 16.85
CA ASN A 132 -1.66 22.62 18.18
C ASN A 132 -2.27 21.28 18.66
N LYS A 133 -3.33 20.78 18.01
CA LYS A 133 -3.96 19.49 18.37
C LYS A 133 -3.19 18.28 17.84
N TYR A 134 -2.43 18.45 16.77
CA TYR A 134 -1.78 17.37 16.05
C TYR A 134 -0.27 17.45 16.22
N PHE A 135 0.44 16.32 16.23
CA PHE A 135 1.90 16.36 16.17
C PHE A 135 2.37 16.43 14.71
N GLN A 136 3.11 17.49 14.38
CA GLN A 136 3.66 17.69 13.04
C GLN A 136 4.77 16.67 12.76
N VAL A 137 4.65 15.97 11.65
CA VAL A 137 5.69 15.08 11.12
C VAL A 137 6.45 15.82 10.01
N GLY A 138 7.74 15.54 9.84
CA GLY A 138 8.61 16.29 8.93
C GLY A 138 8.28 16.09 7.46
N SER A 139 7.71 14.94 7.08
CA SER A 139 7.29 14.66 5.71
C SER A 139 6.21 13.59 5.60
N ILE A 140 5.55 13.52 4.43
CA ILE A 140 4.64 12.42 4.06
C ILE A 140 5.38 11.08 4.09
N CYS A 141 6.63 11.05 3.64
CA CYS A 141 7.44 9.83 3.64
C CYS A 141 7.65 9.29 5.06
N GLU A 142 8.00 10.17 6.00
CA GLU A 142 8.16 9.81 7.41
C GLU A 142 6.84 9.34 8.02
N MET A 143 5.74 10.05 7.74
CA MET A 143 4.41 9.75 8.30
C MET A 143 3.89 8.36 7.93
N PHE A 144 4.18 7.90 6.69
CA PHE A 144 3.70 6.62 6.15
C PHE A 144 4.81 5.58 5.96
N ASN A 145 5.98 5.77 6.58
CA ASN A 145 7.11 4.86 6.50
C ASN A 145 7.53 4.52 5.04
N ILE A 146 7.50 5.54 4.17
CA ILE A 146 8.02 5.48 2.82
C ILE A 146 9.48 5.93 2.86
N SER A 147 10.35 5.21 2.18
CA SER A 147 11.76 5.60 2.04
C SER A 147 11.85 6.96 1.35
N SER A 148 12.62 7.89 1.93
CA SER A 148 12.98 9.16 1.29
C SER A 148 14.07 9.01 0.22
N LEU A 149 14.72 7.86 0.15
CA LEU A 149 15.69 7.53 -0.90
C LEU A 149 14.96 7.12 -2.18
N ASN A 150 15.48 7.58 -3.31
CA ASN A 150 15.00 7.14 -4.62
C ASN A 150 15.49 5.73 -4.98
N LEU A 151 14.92 5.12 -6.03
CA LEU A 151 15.23 3.76 -6.45
C LEU A 151 16.73 3.54 -6.75
N GLU A 152 17.40 4.51 -7.37
CA GLU A 152 18.85 4.45 -7.66
C GLU A 152 19.68 4.42 -6.37
N GLN A 153 19.40 5.31 -5.42
CA GLN A 153 20.06 5.36 -4.11
C GLN A 153 19.82 4.08 -3.29
N ILE A 154 18.60 3.54 -3.33
CA ILE A 154 18.27 2.26 -2.69
C ILE A 154 19.09 1.14 -3.34
N TRP A 155 19.14 1.09 -4.67
CA TRP A 155 19.90 0.09 -5.41
C TRP A 155 21.38 0.10 -5.04
N HIS A 156 22.02 1.28 -5.04
CA HIS A 156 23.42 1.42 -4.63
C HIS A 156 23.68 0.96 -3.20
N LYS A 157 22.75 1.21 -2.26
CA LYS A 157 22.87 0.73 -0.87
C LYS A 157 22.74 -0.77 -0.74
N ILE A 158 21.93 -1.42 -1.59
CA ILE A 158 21.79 -2.87 -1.60
C ILE A 158 23.07 -3.49 -2.15
N ILE A 159 23.57 -2.99 -3.28
CA ILE A 159 24.77 -3.53 -3.94
C ILE A 159 26.05 -3.27 -3.14
N SER A 160 26.17 -2.15 -2.42
CA SER A 160 27.35 -1.89 -1.59
C SER A 160 27.49 -2.84 -0.39
N ARG A 161 26.41 -3.50 0.00
CA ARG A 161 26.36 -4.51 1.08
C ARG A 161 26.36 -5.94 0.54
N TYR A 162 26.60 -6.12 -0.75
CA TYR A 162 26.63 -7.42 -1.41
C TYR A 162 27.85 -8.23 -0.92
N GLU A 163 27.59 -9.29 -0.16
CA GLU A 163 28.60 -10.26 0.27
C GLU A 163 28.43 -11.55 -0.55
N PRO A 164 29.35 -11.84 -1.50
CA PRO A 164 29.21 -12.98 -2.39
C PRO A 164 29.46 -14.31 -1.66
N LEU A 165 28.57 -15.27 -1.91
CA LEU A 165 28.74 -16.69 -1.63
C LEU A 165 29.16 -17.39 -2.93
N THR A 166 30.19 -18.24 -2.84
CA THR A 166 30.79 -18.91 -4.00
C THR A 166 30.20 -20.28 -4.33
N HIS A 167 29.32 -20.85 -3.49
CA HIS A 167 28.76 -22.18 -3.73
C HIS A 167 27.29 -22.28 -3.27
N MET A 168 26.38 -22.56 -4.21
CA MET A 168 24.98 -22.85 -3.93
C MET A 168 24.45 -23.85 -4.96
N SER A 169 23.73 -24.88 -4.51
CA SER A 169 22.93 -25.73 -5.43
C SER A 169 21.67 -24.95 -5.83
N LEU A 170 21.41 -24.86 -7.13
CA LEU A 170 20.37 -23.99 -7.70
C LEU A 170 19.24 -24.82 -8.30
N ASP A 171 18.64 -25.68 -7.48
CA ASP A 171 17.45 -26.40 -7.91
C ASP A 171 16.21 -25.53 -7.70
N ASN A 172 15.28 -25.57 -8.66
CA ASN A 172 13.96 -24.92 -8.60
C ASN A 172 13.99 -23.39 -8.40
N MET A 173 14.96 -22.71 -9.02
CA MET A 173 15.06 -21.25 -9.01
C MET A 173 14.17 -20.60 -10.06
N GLU A 174 13.59 -19.46 -9.70
CA GLU A 174 13.00 -18.52 -10.66
C GLU A 174 13.70 -17.17 -10.59
N TYR A 175 13.80 -16.52 -11.73
CA TYR A 175 14.38 -15.21 -11.92
C TYR A 175 13.28 -14.17 -12.06
N LEU A 176 13.54 -12.97 -11.56
CA LEU A 176 12.68 -11.82 -11.80
C LEU A 176 12.66 -11.53 -13.32
N SER A 177 11.47 -11.44 -13.92
CA SER A 177 11.36 -10.98 -15.30
C SER A 177 11.52 -9.46 -15.35
N LEU A 178 12.35 -9.00 -16.29
CA LEU A 178 12.62 -7.59 -16.55
C LEU A 178 11.78 -7.03 -17.71
N SER A 179 10.92 -7.88 -18.27
CA SER A 179 9.86 -7.57 -19.22
C SER A 179 8.51 -7.80 -18.54
N PRO A 180 8.12 -6.96 -17.57
CA PRO A 180 7.01 -7.28 -16.68
C PRO A 180 5.69 -7.44 -17.45
N ASN A 181 5.05 -8.58 -17.25
CA ASN A 181 3.65 -8.79 -17.63
C ASN A 181 2.80 -8.81 -16.35
N TYR A 182 1.56 -8.30 -16.43
CA TYR A 182 0.66 -8.11 -15.28
C TYR A 182 0.41 -9.39 -14.45
N SER A 183 0.59 -10.57 -15.05
CA SER A 183 0.30 -11.88 -14.46
C SER A 183 1.52 -12.69 -14.03
N CYS A 184 2.75 -12.30 -14.39
CA CYS A 184 3.92 -13.13 -14.14
C CYS A 184 5.18 -12.29 -13.90
N TYR A 185 5.63 -12.25 -12.64
CA TYR A 185 6.86 -11.54 -12.24
C TYR A 185 8.11 -12.43 -12.29
N TRP A 186 7.92 -13.74 -12.45
CA TRP A 186 8.96 -14.74 -12.25
C TRP A 186 9.04 -15.67 -13.45
N SER A 187 10.25 -15.91 -13.94
CA SER A 187 10.55 -16.71 -15.13
C SER A 187 11.58 -17.78 -14.79
N SER A 188 11.57 -18.89 -15.52
CA SER A 188 12.66 -19.89 -15.48
C SER A 188 13.90 -19.42 -16.24
N VAL A 189 13.76 -18.39 -17.09
CA VAL A 189 14.85 -17.84 -17.89
C VAL A 189 15.52 -16.68 -17.14
N PRO A 190 16.85 -16.71 -16.95
CA PRO A 190 17.57 -15.62 -16.30
C PRO A 190 17.64 -14.38 -17.19
N GLU A 191 16.93 -13.32 -16.81
CA GLU A 191 17.10 -11.98 -17.36
C GLU A 191 18.06 -11.19 -16.45
N LYS A 192 19.03 -10.47 -17.05
CA LYS A 192 20.16 -9.84 -16.33
C LYS A 192 20.30 -8.36 -16.70
N ILE A 193 20.66 -7.54 -15.72
CA ILE A 193 21.07 -6.14 -15.91
C ILE A 193 22.40 -5.95 -15.24
N ASN A 194 23.39 -5.43 -15.98
CA ASN A 194 24.74 -5.27 -15.44
C ASN A 194 25.26 -6.57 -14.80
N ASN A 195 24.91 -7.71 -15.41
CA ASN A 195 25.18 -9.07 -14.94
C ASN A 195 24.47 -9.50 -13.65
N ILE A 196 23.51 -8.73 -13.15
CA ILE A 196 22.79 -8.99 -11.90
C ILE A 196 21.34 -9.44 -12.18
N SER A 197 20.88 -10.43 -11.43
CA SER A 197 19.48 -10.88 -11.41
C SER A 197 18.99 -11.09 -9.97
N LEU A 198 17.71 -10.78 -9.72
CA LEU A 198 17.01 -11.24 -8.53
C LEU A 198 16.43 -12.63 -8.80
N LEU A 199 16.66 -13.57 -7.89
CA LEU A 199 16.09 -14.91 -7.97
C LEU A 199 15.44 -15.33 -6.65
N ARG A 200 14.54 -16.30 -6.73
CA ARG A 200 13.90 -16.92 -5.57
C ARG A 200 13.88 -18.44 -5.70
N ASN A 201 13.96 -19.13 -4.57
CA ASN A 201 13.72 -20.56 -4.49
C ASN A 201 12.24 -20.84 -4.14
N LYS A 202 11.55 -21.63 -4.97
CA LYS A 202 10.14 -22.00 -4.74
C LYS A 202 9.90 -22.89 -3.52
N GLN A 203 10.87 -23.71 -3.15
CA GLN A 203 10.69 -24.78 -2.16
C GLN A 203 10.82 -24.31 -0.72
N CYS A 204 11.33 -23.10 -0.48
CA CYS A 204 11.35 -22.54 0.87
C CYS A 204 9.95 -22.01 1.24
N GLU A 205 9.44 -22.36 2.42
CA GLU A 205 8.08 -21.96 2.88
C GLU A 205 7.81 -20.46 2.74
N ASN A 206 8.82 -19.63 3.01
CA ASN A 206 8.75 -18.17 2.87
C ASN A 206 9.51 -17.61 1.66
N ARG A 207 9.88 -18.48 0.71
CA ARG A 207 10.71 -18.20 -0.48
C ARG A 207 12.04 -17.52 -0.12
N CYS A 208 13.15 -18.22 -0.27
CA CYS A 208 14.46 -17.58 -0.09
C CYS A 208 14.80 -16.77 -1.35
N TYR A 209 15.22 -15.52 -1.17
CA TYR A 209 15.58 -14.61 -2.25
C TYR A 209 17.09 -14.37 -2.28
N TYR A 210 17.64 -14.22 -3.49
CA TYR A 210 19.06 -14.03 -3.70
C TYR A 210 19.31 -13.02 -4.82
N LEU A 211 20.41 -12.28 -4.72
CA LEU A 211 21.00 -11.59 -5.86
C LEU A 211 22.07 -12.47 -6.47
N CYS A 212 21.97 -12.72 -7.77
CA CYS A 212 22.99 -13.40 -8.56
C CYS A 212 23.76 -12.37 -9.36
N LYS A 213 25.09 -12.47 -9.38
CA LYS A 213 25.96 -11.72 -10.28
C LYS A 213 26.78 -12.70 -11.11
N SER A 214 26.59 -12.72 -12.43
CA SER A 214 27.33 -13.63 -13.32
C SER A 214 28.54 -12.93 -13.97
N SER A 215 29.75 -13.44 -13.76
CA SER A 215 30.89 -13.09 -14.61
C SER A 215 31.06 -14.14 -15.73
N SER A 216 32.05 -13.94 -16.60
CA SER A 216 32.46 -14.91 -17.62
C SER A 216 32.95 -16.25 -17.04
N GLU A 217 33.37 -16.27 -15.76
CA GLU A 217 34.06 -17.41 -15.15
C GLU A 217 33.28 -18.04 -14.00
N CYS A 218 32.42 -17.26 -13.31
CA CYS A 218 31.66 -17.77 -12.17
C CYS A 218 30.35 -17.01 -11.97
N VAL A 219 29.45 -17.62 -11.21
CA VAL A 219 28.23 -16.97 -10.75
C VAL A 219 28.26 -16.84 -9.24
N LEU A 220 28.15 -15.60 -8.76
CA LEU A 220 28.17 -15.27 -7.35
C LEU A 220 26.74 -15.07 -6.85
N TYR A 221 26.44 -15.57 -5.66
CA TYR A 221 25.11 -15.48 -5.05
C TYR A 221 25.18 -14.74 -3.72
N CYS A 222 24.23 -13.86 -3.44
CA CYS A 222 24.09 -13.23 -2.12
C CYS A 222 22.68 -13.49 -1.62
N LYS A 223 22.54 -14.19 -0.49
CA LYS A 223 21.24 -14.36 0.16
C LYS A 223 20.77 -13.01 0.68
N LEU A 224 19.53 -12.65 0.37
CA LEU A 224 18.94 -11.43 0.87
C LEU A 224 18.35 -11.68 2.28
N PRO A 225 18.59 -10.77 3.25
CA PRO A 225 17.95 -10.83 4.55
C PRO A 225 16.42 -10.80 4.45
N ASP A 226 15.74 -11.49 5.36
CA ASP A 226 14.28 -11.63 5.36
C ASP A 226 13.55 -10.29 5.36
N PHE A 227 14.03 -9.31 6.14
CA PHE A 227 13.39 -7.99 6.22
C PHE A 227 13.38 -7.22 4.89
N LEU A 228 14.24 -7.57 3.92
CA LEU A 228 14.26 -6.94 2.60
C LEU A 228 13.31 -7.61 1.60
N VAL A 229 12.77 -8.79 1.91
CA VAL A 229 12.10 -9.63 0.90
C VAL A 229 10.75 -10.19 1.35
N GLN A 230 10.58 -10.45 2.64
CA GLN A 230 9.32 -10.93 3.21
C GLN A 230 8.20 -9.90 3.07
N ASN A 231 6.95 -10.35 3.18
CA ASN A 231 5.75 -9.49 3.10
C ASN A 231 5.70 -8.62 1.83
N ARG A 232 6.19 -9.16 0.70
CA ARG A 232 6.32 -8.48 -0.60
C ARG A 232 7.33 -7.31 -0.63
N GLU A 233 8.18 -7.15 0.39
CA GLU A 233 9.26 -6.13 0.35
C GLU A 233 10.26 -6.39 -0.79
N TYR A 234 10.34 -7.61 -1.32
CA TYR A 234 11.15 -7.90 -2.52
C TYR A 234 10.77 -7.01 -3.72
N LEU A 235 9.53 -6.49 -3.76
CA LEU A 235 9.09 -5.55 -4.78
C LEU A 235 9.96 -4.29 -4.79
N ARG A 236 10.51 -3.86 -3.65
CA ARG A 236 11.45 -2.73 -3.59
C ARG A 236 12.68 -2.99 -4.44
N ILE A 237 13.26 -4.19 -4.30
CA ILE A 237 14.43 -4.62 -5.08
C ILE A 237 14.05 -4.78 -6.56
N ALA A 238 12.88 -5.37 -6.83
CA ALA A 238 12.41 -5.55 -8.20
C ALA A 238 12.18 -4.21 -8.92
N ASN A 239 11.58 -3.23 -8.25
CA ASN A 239 11.41 -1.88 -8.78
C ASN A 239 12.76 -1.18 -9.00
N CYS A 240 13.75 -1.38 -8.11
CA CYS A 240 15.11 -0.87 -8.32
C CYS A 240 15.76 -1.45 -9.58
N LEU A 241 15.69 -2.78 -9.76
CA LEU A 241 16.22 -3.47 -10.93
C LEU A 241 15.54 -3.00 -12.22
N LEU A 242 14.21 -2.93 -12.24
CA LEU A 242 13.46 -2.45 -13.40
C LEU A 242 13.77 -0.98 -13.73
N ASN A 243 14.02 -0.15 -12.71
CA ASN A 243 14.42 1.24 -12.90
C ASN A 243 15.83 1.32 -13.53
N GLU A 244 16.77 0.50 -13.05
CA GLU A 244 18.13 0.41 -13.59
C GLU A 244 18.14 -0.05 -15.07
N SER A 245 17.24 -0.96 -15.48
CA SER A 245 17.07 -1.33 -16.88
C SER A 245 16.26 -0.34 -17.72
N GLN A 246 15.77 0.76 -17.13
CA GLN A 246 14.84 1.68 -17.78
C GLN A 246 13.54 1.00 -18.27
N ASN A 247 13.18 -0.14 -17.66
CA ASN A 247 11.99 -0.93 -17.99
C ASN A 247 10.91 -0.88 -16.90
N LEU A 248 11.06 -0.04 -15.87
CA LEU A 248 10.03 0.13 -14.85
C LEU A 248 8.76 0.74 -15.48
N PRO A 249 7.63 0.00 -15.52
CA PRO A 249 6.43 0.51 -16.17
C PRO A 249 5.88 1.73 -15.44
N SER A 250 5.66 2.80 -16.19
CA SER A 250 4.92 3.97 -15.71
C SER A 250 3.49 3.58 -15.33
N SER A 251 3.00 4.06 -14.19
CA SER A 251 1.59 3.93 -13.85
C SER A 251 0.75 4.79 -14.77
N LYS A 252 -0.34 4.24 -15.27
CA LYS A 252 -1.23 4.97 -16.18
C LYS A 252 -2.37 5.59 -15.41
N TYR A 253 -2.90 6.71 -15.89
CA TYR A 253 -4.07 7.31 -15.27
C TYR A 253 -5.00 7.99 -16.28
N LYS A 254 -6.28 8.05 -15.93
CA LYS A 254 -7.33 8.79 -16.64
C LYS A 254 -8.03 9.73 -15.66
N GLU A 255 -8.13 11.00 -16.02
CA GLU A 255 -8.90 11.99 -15.26
C GLU A 255 -10.37 11.95 -15.70
N ASP A 256 -11.28 12.08 -14.73
CA ASP A 256 -12.72 12.16 -14.94
C ASP A 256 -13.32 13.08 -13.89
N GLY A 257 -13.55 14.35 -14.25
CA GLY A 257 -13.96 15.39 -13.30
C GLY A 257 -12.99 15.52 -12.11
N ASP A 258 -13.53 15.32 -10.91
CA ASP A 258 -12.80 15.43 -9.63
C ASP A 258 -12.13 14.12 -9.19
N ILE A 259 -12.24 13.05 -9.99
CA ILE A 259 -11.59 11.76 -9.72
C ILE A 259 -10.58 11.39 -10.80
N VAL A 260 -9.69 10.47 -10.42
CA VAL A 260 -8.67 9.89 -11.29
C VAL A 260 -8.73 8.37 -11.18
N TYR A 261 -8.87 7.70 -12.32
CA TYR A 261 -8.65 6.26 -12.44
C TYR A 261 -7.15 6.02 -12.56
N LEU A 262 -6.58 5.31 -11.59
CA LEU A 262 -5.18 4.95 -11.50
C LEU A 262 -5.01 3.47 -11.84
N TYR A 263 -4.16 3.19 -12.83
CA TYR A 263 -3.76 1.87 -13.27
C TYR A 263 -2.28 1.69 -12.95
N ILE A 264 -2.00 0.93 -11.90
CA ILE A 264 -0.66 0.55 -11.51
C ILE A 264 -0.19 -0.52 -12.50
N CYS A 265 0.91 -0.27 -13.21
CA CYS A 265 1.42 -1.20 -14.22
C CYS A 265 2.45 -2.18 -13.66
N TYR A 266 2.99 -1.89 -12.47
CA TYR A 266 3.86 -2.78 -11.71
C TYR A 266 3.69 -2.48 -10.22
N LEU A 267 3.55 -3.50 -9.38
CA LEU A 267 3.24 -3.27 -7.96
C LEU A 267 4.35 -2.50 -7.24
N TYR A 268 3.92 -1.49 -6.49
CA TYR A 268 4.78 -0.75 -5.58
C TYR A 268 5.17 -1.60 -4.36
N PRO A 269 6.29 -1.24 -3.70
CA PRO A 269 6.61 -1.78 -2.38
C PRO A 269 5.48 -1.55 -1.37
N PRO A 270 5.34 -2.41 -0.35
CA PRO A 270 4.21 -2.39 0.58
C PRO A 270 3.89 -1.02 1.19
N SER A 271 4.88 -0.25 1.66
CA SER A 271 4.60 1.06 2.27
C SER A 271 3.99 2.07 1.31
N ILE A 272 4.48 2.13 0.06
CA ILE A 272 3.91 2.98 -1.00
C ILE A 272 2.52 2.49 -1.40
N LEU A 273 2.35 1.17 -1.58
CA LEU A 273 1.07 0.60 -1.97
C LEU A 273 0.00 0.87 -0.90
N ASN A 274 0.33 0.68 0.39
CA ASN A 274 -0.59 0.97 1.49
C ASN A 274 -0.95 2.46 1.58
N PHE A 275 0.01 3.36 1.33
CA PHE A 275 -0.26 4.80 1.25
C PHE A 275 -1.23 5.15 0.10
N ILE A 276 -1.02 4.60 -1.10
CA ILE A 276 -1.94 4.77 -2.22
C ILE A 276 -3.31 4.20 -1.84
N LYS A 277 -3.33 3.01 -1.22
CA LYS A 277 -4.58 2.35 -0.83
C LYS A 277 -5.38 3.15 0.18
N LEU A 278 -4.72 3.73 1.17
CA LEU A 278 -5.35 4.61 2.15
C LEU A 278 -6.12 5.74 1.48
N TYR A 279 -5.49 6.38 0.49
CA TYR A 279 -6.04 7.57 -0.16
C TYR A 279 -6.86 7.27 -1.42
N SER A 280 -7.28 6.02 -1.64
CA SER A 280 -8.01 5.63 -2.85
C SER A 280 -9.07 4.57 -2.60
N TRP A 281 -10.00 4.42 -3.54
CA TRP A 281 -11.01 3.37 -3.56
C TRP A 281 -10.63 2.24 -4.53
N PRO A 282 -10.93 0.97 -4.22
CA PRO A 282 -10.79 -0.12 -5.20
C PRO A 282 -11.80 0.05 -6.35
N TYR A 283 -11.35 -0.12 -7.61
CA TYR A 283 -12.24 0.09 -8.76
C TYR A 283 -13.33 -0.98 -8.89
N MET A 284 -12.95 -2.26 -8.95
CA MET A 284 -13.89 -3.38 -9.14
C MET A 284 -13.79 -4.42 -8.02
N LYS A 285 -12.62 -5.04 -7.84
CA LYS A 285 -12.37 -6.04 -6.79
C LYS A 285 -11.43 -5.48 -5.73
N ILE A 286 -11.71 -5.74 -4.46
CA ILE A 286 -10.89 -5.37 -3.30
C ILE A 286 -9.49 -5.99 -3.41
N SER A 287 -9.42 -7.23 -3.89
CA SER A 287 -8.17 -7.95 -4.12
C SER A 287 -7.34 -7.36 -5.26
N ASN A 288 -7.89 -6.45 -6.06
CA ASN A 288 -7.17 -5.82 -7.16
C ASN A 288 -6.36 -4.63 -6.65
N ASP A 289 -5.07 -4.86 -6.43
CA ASP A 289 -4.11 -3.81 -6.09
C ASP A 289 -3.81 -2.87 -7.26
N PHE A 290 -4.13 -3.26 -8.51
CA PHE A 290 -3.69 -2.56 -9.71
C PHE A 290 -4.60 -1.43 -10.17
N GLU A 291 -5.88 -1.45 -9.80
CA GLU A 291 -6.88 -0.49 -10.27
C GLU A 291 -7.53 0.24 -9.10
N ARG A 292 -7.31 1.55 -9.05
CA ARG A 292 -7.77 2.41 -7.95
C ARG A 292 -8.44 3.66 -8.50
N ILE A 293 -9.39 4.20 -7.76
CA ILE A 293 -9.96 5.53 -7.99
C ILE A 293 -9.42 6.45 -6.90
N VAL A 294 -8.97 7.65 -7.25
CA VAL A 294 -8.40 8.62 -6.32
C VAL A 294 -9.08 9.98 -6.53
N ASN A 295 -9.23 10.79 -5.47
CA ASN A 295 -9.56 12.20 -5.67
C ASN A 295 -8.40 12.91 -6.42
N LYS A 296 -8.73 13.83 -7.32
CA LYS A 296 -7.75 14.49 -8.19
C LYS A 296 -6.66 15.27 -7.45
N GLU A 297 -7.01 16.03 -6.42
CA GLU A 297 -6.04 16.81 -5.64
C GLU A 297 -5.06 15.88 -4.90
N ILE A 298 -5.61 14.82 -4.31
CA ILE A 298 -4.83 13.81 -3.61
C ILE A 298 -3.94 13.01 -4.57
N PHE A 299 -4.41 12.75 -5.79
CA PHE A 299 -3.60 12.11 -6.81
C PHE A 299 -2.38 12.96 -7.22
N GLU A 300 -2.54 14.27 -7.38
CA GLU A 300 -1.41 15.15 -7.68
C GLU A 300 -0.40 15.23 -6.52
N LEU A 301 -0.88 15.16 -5.27
CA LEU A 301 -0.02 15.00 -4.10
C LEU A 301 0.74 13.67 -4.14
N ILE A 302 0.07 12.55 -4.41
CA ILE A 302 0.72 11.23 -4.55
C ILE A 302 1.81 11.28 -5.62
N LYS A 303 1.53 11.86 -6.80
CA LYS A 303 2.52 12.04 -7.87
C LYS A 303 3.72 12.85 -7.41
N SER A 304 3.48 13.94 -6.67
CA SER A 304 4.54 14.81 -6.17
C SER A 304 5.45 14.11 -5.16
N VAL A 305 4.90 13.19 -4.36
CA VAL A 305 5.68 12.34 -3.44
C VAL A 305 6.46 11.26 -4.18
N LEU A 306 5.86 10.58 -5.16
CA LEU A 306 6.43 9.38 -5.77
C LEU A 306 7.38 9.67 -6.95
N LYS A 307 7.21 10.78 -7.68
CA LYS A 307 8.11 11.14 -8.79
C LYS A 307 9.57 11.29 -8.37
N PRO A 308 9.91 12.03 -7.28
CA PRO A 308 11.30 12.14 -6.82
C PRO A 308 11.91 10.80 -6.39
N LEU A 309 11.07 9.82 -6.02
CA LEU A 309 11.53 8.48 -5.65
C LEU A 309 11.88 7.60 -6.87
N GLY A 310 11.59 8.04 -8.09
CA GLY A 310 11.88 7.31 -9.34
C GLY A 310 10.66 6.69 -10.01
N TYR A 311 9.44 6.99 -9.55
CA TYR A 311 8.22 6.47 -10.16
C TYR A 311 7.64 7.43 -11.20
N SER A 312 7.18 6.90 -12.32
CA SER A 312 6.60 7.68 -13.41
C SER A 312 5.10 7.46 -13.58
N PHE A 313 4.43 8.47 -14.13
CA PHE A 313 2.98 8.47 -14.37
C PHE A 313 2.68 8.97 -15.78
N THR A 314 1.86 8.24 -16.52
CA THR A 314 1.49 8.55 -17.91
C THR A 314 -0.02 8.72 -18.03
N LYS A 315 -0.47 9.87 -18.55
CA LYS A 315 -1.88 10.10 -18.83
C LYS A 315 -2.31 9.27 -20.04
N ILE A 316 -3.41 8.54 -19.93
CA ILE A 316 -4.04 7.85 -21.07
C ILE A 316 -4.72 8.92 -21.93
N LYS A 317 -4.34 8.98 -23.21
CA LYS A 317 -5.04 9.83 -24.19
C LYS A 317 -6.35 9.14 -24.56
N GLU A 318 -7.43 9.92 -24.61
CA GLU A 318 -8.75 9.46 -25.03
C GLU A 318 -8.77 9.00 -26.49
#